data_AF-A0A9P9G1Y2-F1
#
_entry.id   AF-A0A9P9G1Y2-F1
#
_cell.length_a   1.000
_cell.length_b   1.000
_cell.length_c   1.000
_cell.angle_alpha   90.00
_cell.angle_beta   90.00
_cell.angle_gamma   90.00
#
_symmetry.space_group_name_H-M   'P 1'
#
loop_
_entity.id
_entity.type
_entity.pdbx_description
1 polymer ?
#
loop_
_entity_poly.entity_id
_entity_poly.type
_entity_poly.pdbx_seq_one_letter_code
_entity_poly.pdbx_strand_id
1 'polypeptide(L)'
;MAFAHYNCILPAETYDGHVGSIRIRWSNSAMQRLHDEANDSGVPVMTMKALCEHLAYSSAYRLQNDQALIRLPRIKFVWEISWR
;
A
#
# COMPACT_ATOMS: atom_id res chain seq x y z
N MET A 1 -28.43 8.75 0.61
CA MET A 1 -27.49 7.64 0.32
C MET A 1 -26.16 7.99 0.93
N ALA A 2 -25.82 7.40 2.09
CA ALA A 2 -24.49 7.56 2.64
C ALA A 2 -23.54 6.71 1.77
N PHE A 3 -22.66 7.38 1.02
CA PHE A 3 -21.53 6.68 0.41
C PHE A 3 -20.77 6.03 1.55
N ALA A 4 -20.70 4.70 1.55
CA ALA A 4 -19.86 3.97 2.48
C ALA A 4 -18.45 4.53 2.30
N HIS A 5 -18.02 5.34 3.26
CA HIS A 5 -16.69 5.91 3.30
C HIS A 5 -15.74 4.72 3.12
N TYR A 6 -14.93 4.73 2.05
CA TYR A 6 -14.04 3.63 1.73
C TYR A 6 -12.97 3.58 2.83
N ASN A 7 -13.27 2.89 3.92
CA ASN A 7 -12.60 3.01 5.22
C ASN A 7 -11.35 2.15 5.33
N CYS A 8 -10.79 1.69 4.19
CA CYS A 8 -9.59 0.84 4.16
C CYS A 8 -8.32 1.61 3.75
N ILE A 9 -8.39 2.95 3.70
CA ILE A 9 -7.29 3.81 3.23
C ILE A 9 -7.02 4.92 4.23
N LEU A 10 -5.76 5.35 4.31
CA LEU A 10 -5.36 6.52 5.07
C LEU A 10 -5.71 7.80 4.29
N PRO A 11 -5.87 8.94 4.98
CA PRO A 11 -5.95 10.24 4.32
C PRO A 11 -4.76 10.48 3.38
N ALA A 12 -4.95 11.30 2.34
CA ALA A 12 -3.98 11.53 1.27
C ALA A 12 -2.54 11.80 1.75
N GLU A 13 -2.41 12.67 2.75
CA GLU A 13 -1.12 13.13 3.26
C GLU A 13 -0.61 12.28 4.44
N THR A 14 -1.37 11.29 4.86
CA THR A 14 -1.05 10.44 6.01
C THR A 14 -0.42 9.14 5.56
N TYR A 15 0.78 8.85 6.04
CA TYR A 15 1.53 7.63 5.73
C TYR A 15 1.74 6.72 6.95
N ASP A 16 1.23 7.12 8.11
CA ASP A 16 1.15 6.34 9.35
C ASP A 16 -0.19 6.66 10.01
N GLY A 17 -1.02 5.66 10.20
CA GLY A 17 -2.30 5.85 10.86
C GLY A 17 -3.04 4.54 11.08
N HIS A 18 -4.23 4.65 11.66
CA HIS A 18 -5.11 3.51 11.89
C HIS A 18 -6.24 3.50 10.87
N VAL A 19 -6.49 2.31 10.35
CA VAL A 19 -7.60 1.98 9.48
C VAL A 19 -8.38 0.90 10.24
N GLY A 20 -9.50 1.28 10.86
CA GLY A 20 -10.18 0.43 11.83
C GLY A 20 -9.27 0.07 13.02
N SER A 21 -9.07 -1.22 13.28
CA SER A 21 -8.18 -1.74 14.33
C SER A 21 -6.75 -2.01 13.87
N ILE A 22 -6.43 -1.77 12.59
CA ILE A 22 -5.12 -2.10 12.00
C ILE A 22 -4.34 -0.82 11.77
N ARG A 23 -3.13 -0.74 12.32
CA ARG A 23 -2.20 0.35 12.06
C ARG A 23 -1.47 0.10 10.73
N ILE A 24 -1.64 1.00 9.76
CA ILE A 24 -0.90 0.97 8.50
C ILE A 24 0.23 1.99 8.57
N ARG A 25 1.44 1.56 8.24
CA ARG A 25 2.63 2.41 8.16
C ARG A 25 3.35 2.20 6.85
N TRP A 26 3.83 3.29 6.26
CA TRP A 26 4.70 3.28 5.09
C TRP A 26 6.13 3.55 5.49
N SER A 27 7.08 2.85 4.87
CA SER A 27 8.49 3.22 4.96
C SER A 27 8.81 4.38 4.01
N ASN A 28 9.78 5.23 4.36
CA ASN A 28 10.21 6.35 3.50
C ASN A 28 10.57 5.90 2.08
N SER A 29 11.25 4.75 1.96
CA SER A 29 11.61 4.19 0.66
C SER A 29 10.38 3.73 -0.15
N ALA A 30 9.36 3.18 0.51
CA ALA A 30 8.11 2.81 -0.14
C ALA A 30 7.34 4.05 -0.63
N MET A 31 7.37 5.15 0.13
CA MET A 31 6.79 6.43 -0.31
C MET A 31 7.48 6.94 -1.58
N GLN A 32 8.81 6.93 -1.63
CA GLN A 32 9.56 7.34 -2.82
C GLN A 32 9.19 6.49 -4.05
N ARG A 33 9.19 5.16 -3.90
CA ARG A 33 8.85 4.26 -5.01
C ARG A 33 7.40 4.40 -5.46
N LEU A 34 6.48 4.68 -4.55
CA LEU A 34 5.09 4.96 -4.89
C LEU A 34 5.00 6.14 -5.86
N HIS A 35 5.74 7.21 -5.61
CA HIS A 35 5.80 8.36 -6.52
C HIS A 35 6.44 8.01 -7.86
N ASP A 36 7.55 7.28 -7.86
CA ASP A 36 8.24 6.87 -9.09
C ASP A 36 7.34 5.99 -9.97
N GLU A 37 6.74 4.95 -9.40
CA GLU A 37 5.87 4.01 -10.11
C GLU A 37 4.58 4.69 -10.58
N ALA A 38 4.04 5.63 -9.78
CA ALA A 38 2.84 6.37 -10.15
C ALA A 38 3.10 7.24 -11.39
N ASN A 39 4.28 7.87 -11.42
CA ASN A 39 4.73 8.64 -12.56
C ASN A 39 5.00 7.76 -13.79
N ASP A 40 5.72 6.64 -13.64
CA ASP A 40 6.01 5.69 -14.73
C ASP A 40 4.73 5.08 -15.31
N SER A 41 3.74 4.79 -14.46
CA SER A 41 2.47 4.19 -14.88
C SER A 41 1.43 5.22 -15.37
N GLY A 42 1.69 6.52 -15.20
CA GLY A 42 0.71 7.59 -15.48
C GLY A 42 -0.54 7.54 -14.59
N VAL A 43 -0.45 6.90 -13.42
CA VAL A 43 -1.56 6.73 -12.47
C VAL A 43 -1.42 7.75 -11.34
N PRO A 44 -2.51 8.38 -10.87
CA PRO A 44 -2.43 9.26 -9.70
C PRO A 44 -1.85 8.53 -8.49
N VAL A 45 -0.87 9.15 -7.83
CA VAL A 45 -0.20 8.64 -6.61
C VAL A 45 -1.22 8.17 -5.57
N MET A 46 -2.30 8.94 -5.41
CA MET A 46 -3.41 8.64 -4.51
C MET A 46 -4.11 7.32 -4.82
N THR A 47 -4.34 7.02 -6.09
CA THR A 47 -4.97 5.77 -6.52
C THR A 47 -4.07 4.60 -6.19
N MET A 48 -2.78 4.71 -6.50
CA MET A 48 -1.85 3.62 -6.24
C MET A 48 -1.60 3.40 -4.75
N LYS A 49 -1.57 4.49 -3.97
CA LYS A 49 -1.51 4.45 -2.51
C LYS A 49 -2.69 3.68 -1.93
N ALA A 50 -3.91 4.04 -2.36
CA ALA A 50 -5.13 3.41 -1.91
C ALA A 50 -5.14 1.90 -2.16
N LEU A 51 -4.65 1.46 -3.33
CA LEU A 51 -4.52 0.05 -3.67
C LEU A 51 -3.54 -0.69 -2.75
N CYS A 52 -2.37 -0.10 -2.49
CA CYS A 52 -1.37 -0.67 -1.58
C CYS A 52 -1.91 -0.79 -0.16
N GLU A 53 -2.60 0.24 0.34
CA GLU A 53 -3.19 0.25 1.68
C GLU A 53 -4.33 -0.77 1.80
N HIS A 54 -5.17 -0.86 0.78
CA HIS A 54 -6.25 -1.85 0.75
C HIS A 54 -5.69 -3.28 0.80
N LEU A 55 -4.64 -3.57 0.03
CA LEU A 55 -3.98 -4.88 0.02
C LEU A 55 -3.28 -5.17 1.36
N ALA A 56 -2.60 -4.18 1.94
CA ALA A 56 -1.95 -4.30 3.23
C ALA A 56 -2.97 -4.55 4.36
N TYR A 57 -4.06 -3.77 4.39
CA TYR A 57 -5.15 -3.93 5.34
C TYR A 57 -5.79 -5.31 5.22
N SER A 58 -6.14 -5.73 4.00
CA SER A 58 -6.78 -7.04 3.75
C SER A 58 -5.87 -8.19 4.17
N SER A 59 -4.56 -8.06 3.95
CA SER A 59 -3.58 -9.06 4.35
C SER A 59 -3.45 -9.13 5.87
N ALA A 60 -3.30 -7.99 6.54
CA ALA A 60 -3.21 -7.94 8.00
C ALA A 60 -4.50 -8.44 8.67
N TYR A 61 -5.67 -8.07 8.14
CA TYR A 61 -6.96 -8.55 8.63
C TYR A 61 -7.08 -10.08 8.54
N ARG A 62 -6.70 -10.67 7.41
CA ARG A 62 -6.70 -12.13 7.24
C ARG A 62 -5.72 -12.84 8.16
N LEU A 63 -4.56 -12.24 8.40
CA LEU A 63 -3.54 -12.77 9.30
C LEU A 63 -3.81 -12.46 10.77
N GLN A 64 -4.93 -11.80 11.09
CA GLN A 64 -5.26 -11.32 12.44
C GLN A 64 -4.14 -10.48 13.07
N ASN A 65 -3.44 -9.72 12.24
CA ASN A 65 -2.37 -8.83 12.67
C ASN A 65 -2.92 -7.41 12.86
N ASP A 66 -2.53 -6.76 13.95
CA ASP A 66 -2.92 -5.40 14.29
C ASP A 66 -2.09 -4.33 13.57
N GLN A 67 -1.02 -4.74 12.87
CA GLN A 67 -0.12 -3.82 12.18
C GLN A 67 0.26 -4.31 10.77
N ALA A 68 0.30 -3.37 9.83
CA ALA A 68 0.76 -3.57 8.47
C ALA A 68 1.84 -2.54 8.13
N LEU A 69 3.04 -3.01 7.79
CA LEU A 69 4.13 -2.16 7.30
C LEU A 69 4.30 -2.35 5.79
N ILE A 70 3.98 -1.31 5.02
CA ILE A 70 4.26 -1.23 3.59
C ILE A 70 5.73 -0.84 3.44
N ARG A 71 6.52 -1.81 2.98
CA ARG A 71 7.96 -1.67 2.74
C ARG A 71 8.28 -2.18 1.34
N LEU A 72 9.33 -1.62 0.74
CA LEU A 72 9.92 -2.22 -0.44
C LEU A 72 10.52 -3.59 -0.09
N PRO A 73 10.38 -4.59 -0.98
CA PRO A 73 11.24 -5.76 -0.89
C PRO A 73 12.70 -5.30 -1.02
N ARG A 74 13.59 -5.80 -0.14
CA ARG A 74 15.05 -5.55 -0.24
C ARG A 74 15.67 -6.13 -1.52
N ILE A 75 14.90 -6.88 -2.30
CA ILE A 75 15.35 -7.63 -3.47
C ILE A 75 14.61 -7.08 -4.68
N LYS A 76 15.35 -6.56 -5.66
CA LYS A 76 14.84 -6.33 -7.02
C LYS A 76 14.27 -7.67 -7.49
N PHE A 77 12.96 -7.75 -7.71
CA PHE A 77 12.38 -8.86 -8.47
C PHE A 77 12.94 -8.77 -9.90
N VAL A 78 14.05 -9.46 -10.14
CA VAL A 78 14.54 -9.77 -11.47
C VAL A 78 13.54 -10.78 -12.02
N TRP A 79 12.78 -10.37 -13.03
CA TRP A 79 11.96 -11.27 -13.82
C TRP A 79 12.88 -12.16 -14.66
N GLU A 80 13.34 -13.28 -14.09
CA GLU A 80 13.98 -14.34 -14.87
C GLU A 80 12.94 -15.41 -15.16
N ILE A 81 12.26 -15.28 -16.30
CA ILE A 81 11.43 -16.36 -16.85
C ILE A 81 12.37 -17.26 -17.64
N SER A 82 12.81 -18.35 -17.01
CA SER A 82 13.54 -19.43 -17.68
C SER A 82 12.56 -20.52 -18.11
N TRP A 83 12.43 -20.72 -19.42
CA TRP A 83 11.73 -21.85 -20.00
C TRP A 83 12.74 -22.97 -20.27
N ARG A 84 12.52 -24.14 -19.67
CA ARG A 84 13.09 -25.41 -20.12
C ARG A 84 11.96 -26.32 -20.55
#